data_AF-A0ABD2C1Y6-F1
#
_entry.id   AF-A0ABD2C1Y6-F1
#
_cell.length_a   1.000
_cell.length_b   1.000
_cell.length_c   1.000
_cell.angle_alpha   90.00
_cell.angle_beta   90.00
_cell.angle_gamma   90.00
#
_symmetry.space_group_name_H-M   'P 1'
#
loop_
_entity.id
_entity.type
_entity.pdbx_description
1 polymer ?
#
loop_
_entity_poly.entity_id
_entity_poly.type
_entity_poly.pdbx_seq_one_letter_code
_entity_poly.pdbx_strand_id
1 'polypeptide(L)'
;MENDSKSSTVNVIWKRLKESILNFQLNSDQIFYRIGLSIGKKPWIWLLVSFIINCICCPGMIFWKEEVDDLELCVPVNSEIRTDAIWVQKHFRDDLRYESIIITAPNILEPEVLQSISEIENAVKNIVVNNHTWKDVCASFLTWFEEDESSLFEDTHSFEFSDEIMQNLNNTMLKDGCIYQSLLKLWQEDDISTLTKEKILKDVTKAIRDK
;
A
#
# COMPACT_ATOMS: atom_id res chain seq x y z
N MET A 1 36.10 37.37 11.19
CA MET A 1 35.41 38.45 11.93
C MET A 1 34.06 38.84 11.30
N GLU A 2 33.37 37.93 10.57
CA GLU A 2 32.11 38.26 9.88
C GLU A 2 30.88 37.52 10.47
N ASN A 3 31.10 36.48 11.29
CA ASN A 3 30.03 35.68 11.88
C ASN A 3 29.44 36.27 13.18
N ASP A 4 30.18 37.06 13.95
CA ASP A 4 29.66 37.69 15.20
C ASP A 4 28.68 38.84 14.94
N SER A 5 28.82 39.53 13.80
CA SER A 5 27.93 40.62 13.38
C SER A 5 26.50 40.12 13.07
N LYS A 6 26.38 38.98 12.36
CA LYS A 6 25.08 38.39 12.01
C LYS A 6 24.31 37.87 13.23
N SER A 7 25.01 37.25 14.19
CA SER A 7 24.41 36.72 15.43
C SER A 7 23.81 37.83 16.31
N SER A 8 24.49 38.98 16.45
CA SER A 8 23.96 40.12 17.22
C SER A 8 22.71 40.73 16.59
N THR A 9 22.68 40.84 15.25
CA THR A 9 21.57 41.44 14.51
C THR A 9 20.31 40.58 14.59
N VAL A 10 20.45 39.25 14.50
CA VAL A 10 19.34 38.30 14.62
C VAL A 10 18.71 38.35 16.01
N ASN A 11 19.52 38.43 17.07
CA ASN A 11 19.03 38.52 18.45
C ASN A 11 18.29 39.83 18.73
N VAL A 12 18.72 40.95 18.14
CA VAL A 12 18.04 42.26 18.24
C VAL A 12 16.71 42.24 17.50
N ILE A 13 16.64 41.62 16.32
CA ILE A 13 15.40 41.48 15.54
C ILE A 13 14.41 40.59 16.29
N TRP A 14 14.85 39.45 16.84
CA TRP A 14 14.01 38.54 17.62
C TRP A 14 13.42 39.20 18.86
N LYS A 15 14.22 40.01 19.57
CA LYS A 15 13.75 40.76 20.73
C LYS A 15 12.68 41.79 20.35
N ARG A 16 12.89 42.54 19.26
CA ARG A 16 11.90 43.50 18.74
C ARG A 16 10.63 42.82 18.24
N LEU A 17 10.75 41.66 17.60
CA LEU A 17 9.61 40.90 17.10
C LEU A 17 8.78 40.36 18.28
N LYS A 18 9.45 39.84 19.31
CA LYS A 18 8.81 39.37 20.55
C LYS A 18 8.09 40.49 21.28
N GLU A 19 8.72 41.66 21.42
CA GLU A 19 8.10 42.85 22.02
C GLU A 19 6.91 43.35 21.18
N SER A 20 6.99 43.28 19.86
CA SER A 20 5.89 43.64 18.96
C SER A 20 4.70 42.68 19.07
N ILE A 21 4.94 41.37 19.15
CA ILE A 21 3.88 40.35 19.32
C ILE A 21 3.19 40.51 20.67
N LEU A 22 3.95 40.78 21.73
CA LEU A 22 3.41 40.97 23.08
C LEU A 22 2.55 42.24 23.16
N ASN A 23 2.99 43.33 22.52
CA ASN A 23 2.20 44.56 22.38
C ASN A 23 0.96 44.39 21.49
N PHE A 24 1.01 43.52 20.48
CA PHE A 24 -0.12 43.18 19.63
C PHE A 24 -1.21 42.43 20.42
N GLN A 25 -0.83 41.47 21.27
CA GLN A 25 -1.78 40.75 22.11
C GLN A 25 -2.45 41.62 23.17
N LEU A 26 -1.73 42.60 23.72
CA LEU A 26 -2.26 43.51 24.76
C LEU A 26 -3.14 44.65 24.21
N ASN A 27 -2.99 45.02 22.93
CA ASN A 27 -3.71 46.14 22.31
C ASN A 27 -4.41 45.75 20.99
N SER A 28 -4.99 44.54 20.94
CA SER A 28 -5.67 44.00 19.76
C SER A 28 -6.70 44.95 19.17
N ASP A 29 -7.53 45.57 20.01
CA ASP A 29 -8.72 46.31 19.59
C ASP A 29 -8.36 47.58 18.81
N GLN A 30 -7.32 48.28 19.25
CA GLN A 30 -6.84 49.48 18.56
C GLN A 30 -6.18 49.12 17.22
N ILE A 31 -5.53 47.96 17.14
CA ILE A 31 -4.85 47.50 15.93
C ILE A 31 -5.89 47.05 14.90
N PHE A 32 -6.88 46.26 15.30
CA PHE A 32 -7.98 45.87 14.43
C PHE A 32 -8.79 47.07 13.95
N TYR A 33 -9.05 48.05 14.84
CA TYR A 33 -9.72 49.30 14.45
C TYR A 33 -8.91 50.08 13.40
N ARG A 34 -7.59 50.21 13.58
CA ARG A 34 -6.70 50.91 12.62
C ARG A 34 -6.58 50.17 11.29
N ILE A 35 -6.45 48.85 11.31
CA ILE A 35 -6.40 48.01 10.10
C ILE A 35 -7.74 48.08 9.37
N GLY A 36 -8.86 47.90 10.06
CA GLY A 36 -10.20 48.00 9.49
C GLY A 36 -10.48 49.37 8.87
N LEU A 37 -10.10 50.46 9.56
CA LEU A 37 -10.22 51.81 9.02
C LEU A 37 -9.32 52.02 7.78
N SER A 38 -8.13 51.42 7.75
CA SER A 38 -7.23 51.44 6.59
C SER A 38 -7.80 50.69 5.39
N ILE A 39 -8.38 49.51 5.61
CA ILE A 39 -9.07 48.71 4.60
C ILE A 39 -10.24 49.51 4.00
N GLY A 40 -11.08 50.10 4.84
CA GLY A 40 -12.22 50.91 4.39
C GLY A 40 -11.83 52.16 3.60
N LYS A 41 -10.69 52.79 3.92
CA LYS A 41 -10.20 53.98 3.22
C LYS A 41 -9.49 53.68 1.90
N LYS A 42 -8.82 52.54 1.77
CA LYS A 42 -8.02 52.17 0.60
C LYS A 42 -8.18 50.68 0.22
N PRO A 43 -9.37 50.26 -0.24
CA PRO A 43 -9.66 48.84 -0.49
C PRO A 43 -8.77 48.21 -1.55
N TRP A 44 -8.45 48.95 -2.62
CA TRP A 44 -7.61 48.45 -3.72
C TRP A 44 -6.18 48.07 -3.31
N ILE A 45 -5.60 48.77 -2.35
CA ILE A 45 -4.26 48.45 -1.85
C ILE A 45 -4.29 47.11 -1.10
N TRP A 46 -5.31 46.91 -0.27
CA TRP A 46 -5.46 45.66 0.49
C TRP A 46 -5.79 44.47 -0.40
N LEU A 47 -6.56 44.67 -1.49
CA LEU A 47 -6.76 43.64 -2.52
C LEU A 47 -5.45 43.25 -3.20
N LEU A 48 -4.63 44.23 -3.60
CA LEU A 48 -3.33 43.97 -4.22
C LEU A 48 -2.39 43.23 -3.26
N VAL A 49 -2.35 43.65 -1.98
CA VAL A 49 -1.53 42.99 -0.96
C VAL A 49 -1.97 41.54 -0.74
N SER A 50 -3.28 41.28 -0.60
CA SER A 50 -3.80 39.91 -0.47
C SER A 50 -3.48 39.06 -1.70
N PHE A 51 -3.61 39.63 -2.91
CA PHE A 51 -3.28 38.94 -4.15
C PHE A 51 -1.79 38.58 -4.22
N ILE A 52 -0.89 39.51 -3.90
CA ILE A 52 0.56 39.27 -3.87
C ILE A 52 0.90 38.17 -2.87
N ILE A 53 0.32 38.19 -1.66
CA ILE A 53 0.55 37.15 -0.65
C ILE A 53 0.14 35.77 -1.18
N ASN A 54 -1.05 35.67 -1.80
CA ASN A 54 -1.49 34.41 -2.43
C ASN A 54 -0.53 33.98 -3.56
N CYS A 55 -0.11 34.89 -4.45
CA CYS A 55 0.82 34.57 -5.52
C CYS A 55 2.20 34.10 -5.01
N ILE A 56 2.64 34.54 -3.84
CA ILE A 56 3.90 34.09 -3.22
C ILE A 56 3.72 32.72 -2.55
N CYS A 57 2.56 32.45 -1.95
CA CYS A 57 2.29 31.19 -1.22
C CYS A 57 1.83 30.04 -2.13
N CYS A 58 1.05 30.31 -3.18
CA CYS A 58 0.52 29.28 -4.09
C CYS A 58 1.59 28.42 -4.78
N PRO A 59 2.77 28.93 -5.17
CA PRO A 59 3.83 28.11 -5.75
C PRO A 59 4.28 26.94 -4.85
N GLY A 60 4.07 27.02 -3.52
CA GLY A 60 4.34 25.91 -2.62
C GLY A 60 3.55 24.64 -2.95
N MET A 61 2.35 24.79 -3.54
CA MET A 61 1.53 23.64 -3.97
C MET A 61 2.13 22.88 -5.16
N ILE A 62 2.99 23.52 -5.96
CA ILE A 62 3.69 22.84 -7.07
C ILE A 62 4.69 21.82 -6.54
N PHE A 63 5.21 22.04 -5.33
CA PHE A 63 6.13 21.13 -4.64
C PHE A 63 5.43 20.19 -3.67
N TRP A 64 4.10 20.12 -3.71
CA TRP A 64 3.36 19.18 -2.89
C TRP A 64 3.57 17.75 -3.39
N LYS A 65 4.18 16.91 -2.55
CA LYS A 65 4.28 15.46 -2.77
C LYS A 65 3.24 14.78 -1.88
N GLU A 66 2.34 14.03 -2.49
CA GLU A 66 1.42 13.17 -1.76
C GLU A 66 2.17 11.92 -1.31
N GLU A 67 2.00 11.56 -0.05
CA GLU A 67 2.55 10.33 0.51
C GLU A 67 1.45 9.28 0.52
N VAL A 68 1.69 8.18 -0.19
CA VAL A 68 0.72 7.08 -0.41
C VAL A 68 1.10 5.82 0.33
N ASP A 69 2.28 5.80 0.94
CA ASP A 69 2.75 4.68 1.74
C ASP A 69 2.00 4.66 3.09
N ASP A 70 1.20 3.61 3.29
CA ASP A 70 0.40 3.41 4.51
C ASP A 70 1.29 3.34 5.76
N LEU A 71 2.50 2.78 5.65
CA LEU A 71 3.45 2.71 6.76
C LEU A 71 3.90 4.11 7.15
N GLU A 72 4.25 4.94 6.17
CA GLU A 72 4.72 6.30 6.45
C GLU A 72 3.60 7.19 6.99
N LEU A 73 2.37 6.99 6.52
CA LEU A 73 1.19 7.76 6.92
C LEU A 73 0.67 7.38 8.31
N CYS A 74 0.62 6.09 8.63
CA CYS A 74 -0.05 5.59 9.83
C CYS A 74 0.91 5.35 11.01
N VAL A 75 2.20 5.17 10.75
CA VAL A 75 3.16 4.76 11.77
C VAL A 75 4.12 5.89 12.15
N PRO A 76 4.24 6.24 13.45
CA PRO A 76 5.16 7.28 13.91
C PRO A 76 6.60 7.01 13.47
N VAL A 77 7.28 8.07 13.02
CA VAL A 77 8.64 8.03 12.45
C VAL A 77 9.65 7.31 13.36
N ASN A 78 9.52 7.46 14.67
CA ASN A 78 10.47 6.92 15.66
C ASN A 78 9.96 5.67 16.40
N SER A 79 9.00 4.94 15.83
CA SER A 79 8.51 3.70 16.43
C SER A 79 9.36 2.50 16.03
N GLU A 80 9.51 1.54 16.94
CA GLU A 80 10.17 0.26 16.64
C GLU A 80 9.42 -0.51 15.55
N ILE A 81 8.08 -0.43 15.55
CA ILE A 81 7.20 -1.02 14.52
C ILE A 81 7.57 -0.53 13.12
N ARG A 82 7.86 0.77 12.95
CA ARG A 82 8.28 1.32 11.64
C ARG A 82 9.62 0.74 11.19
N THR A 83 10.56 0.57 12.12
CA THR A 83 11.88 0.00 11.82
C THR A 83 11.76 -1.46 11.38
N ASP A 84 10.97 -2.24 12.11
CA ASP A 84 10.74 -3.65 11.81
C ASP A 84 9.99 -3.83 10.49
N ALA A 85 8.99 -3.00 10.21
CA ALA A 85 8.25 -3.05 8.97
C ALA A 85 9.09 -2.65 7.75
N ILE A 86 9.95 -1.63 7.87
CA ILE A 86 10.93 -1.29 6.81
C ILE A 86 11.89 -2.47 6.58
N TRP A 87 12.31 -3.15 7.64
CA TRP A 87 13.14 -4.35 7.49
C TRP A 87 12.39 -5.46 6.75
N VAL A 88 11.11 -5.71 7.07
CA VAL A 88 10.28 -6.70 6.36
C VAL A 88 10.11 -6.31 4.89
N GLN A 89 9.70 -5.08 4.59
CA GLN A 89 9.51 -4.58 3.22
C GLN A 89 10.79 -4.68 2.38
N LYS A 90 11.96 -4.54 3.00
CA LYS A 90 13.26 -4.67 2.33
C LYS A 90 13.63 -6.11 1.99
N HIS A 91 13.25 -7.09 2.81
CA HIS A 91 13.69 -8.49 2.67
C HIS A 91 12.61 -9.43 2.13
N PHE A 92 11.35 -9.01 2.19
CA PHE A 92 10.20 -9.76 1.69
C PHE A 92 9.42 -8.88 0.73
N ARG A 93 8.95 -9.47 -0.37
CA ARG A 93 8.01 -8.78 -1.25
C ARG A 93 6.70 -8.53 -0.51
N ASP A 94 6.44 -7.26 -0.20
CA ASP A 94 5.25 -6.81 0.54
C ASP A 94 4.00 -6.71 -0.36
N ASP A 95 4.17 -6.74 -1.68
CA ASP A 95 3.10 -6.50 -2.66
C ASP A 95 2.28 -7.76 -3.04
N LEU A 96 2.22 -8.77 -2.16
CA LEU A 96 1.29 -9.87 -2.40
C LEU A 96 -0.15 -9.42 -2.12
N ARG A 97 -0.92 -9.33 -3.21
CA ARG A 97 -2.34 -8.98 -3.15
C ARG A 97 -3.20 -10.21 -2.96
N TYR A 98 -3.88 -10.27 -1.81
CA TYR A 98 -4.88 -11.30 -1.54
C TYR A 98 -6.21 -10.94 -2.19
N GLU A 99 -6.56 -11.65 -3.26
CA GLU A 99 -7.87 -11.53 -3.90
C GLU A 99 -8.74 -12.74 -3.51
N SER A 100 -9.98 -12.48 -3.05
CA SER A 100 -10.89 -13.54 -2.58
C SER A 100 -12.30 -13.38 -3.14
N ILE A 101 -12.93 -14.50 -3.44
CA ILE A 101 -14.32 -14.56 -3.93
C ILE A 101 -15.13 -15.39 -2.93
N ILE A 102 -16.15 -14.80 -2.34
CA ILE A 102 -17.06 -15.48 -1.42
C ILE A 102 -18.34 -15.85 -2.19
N ILE A 103 -18.62 -17.14 -2.27
CA ILE A 103 -19.74 -17.69 -3.03
C ILE A 103 -20.82 -18.15 -2.05
N THR A 104 -22.07 -17.78 -2.33
CA THR A 104 -23.22 -18.13 -1.49
C THR A 104 -24.31 -18.81 -2.31
N ALA A 105 -24.88 -19.88 -1.76
CA ALA A 105 -26.01 -20.61 -2.30
C ALA A 105 -26.75 -21.30 -1.14
N PRO A 106 -28.03 -21.68 -1.30
CA PRO A 106 -28.74 -22.47 -0.28
C PRO A 106 -27.99 -23.75 0.10
N ASN A 107 -27.33 -24.39 -0.87
CA ASN A 107 -26.39 -25.47 -0.64
C ASN A 107 -25.24 -25.37 -1.67
N ILE A 108 -24.03 -25.07 -1.18
CA ILE A 108 -22.85 -24.89 -2.03
C ILE A 108 -22.32 -26.21 -2.61
N LEU A 109 -22.71 -27.35 -2.04
CA LEU A 109 -22.28 -28.69 -2.45
C LEU A 109 -23.17 -29.31 -3.52
N GLU A 110 -24.09 -28.55 -4.11
CA GLU A 110 -24.86 -29.04 -5.25
C GLU A 110 -24.00 -29.03 -6.52
N PRO A 111 -24.10 -30.07 -7.38
CA PRO A 111 -23.29 -30.18 -8.60
C PRO A 111 -23.38 -28.95 -9.50
N GLU A 112 -24.59 -28.40 -9.66
CA GLU A 112 -24.86 -27.20 -10.46
C GLU A 112 -24.12 -25.96 -9.91
N VAL A 113 -24.03 -25.85 -8.59
CA VAL A 113 -23.30 -24.77 -7.93
C VAL A 113 -21.79 -24.97 -8.11
N LEU A 114 -21.28 -26.19 -7.91
CA LEU A 114 -19.86 -26.48 -8.14
C LEU A 114 -19.44 -26.23 -9.59
N GLN A 115 -20.33 -26.53 -10.56
CA GLN A 115 -20.12 -26.20 -11.96
C GLN A 115 -20.03 -24.68 -12.18
N SER A 116 -20.93 -23.91 -11.56
CA SER A 116 -20.88 -22.44 -11.61
C SER A 116 -19.59 -21.88 -10.99
N ILE A 117 -19.11 -22.47 -9.89
CA ILE A 117 -17.82 -22.12 -9.28
C ILE A 117 -16.68 -22.38 -10.26
N SER A 118 -16.71 -23.51 -10.97
CA SER A 118 -15.70 -23.88 -11.98
C SER A 118 -15.67 -22.90 -13.15
N GLU A 119 -16.84 -22.49 -13.62
CA GLU A 119 -16.97 -21.48 -14.67
C GLU A 119 -16.36 -20.13 -14.24
N ILE A 120 -16.62 -19.69 -13.00
CA ILE A 120 -16.01 -18.47 -12.45
C ILE A 120 -14.49 -18.62 -12.35
N GLU A 121 -13.99 -19.73 -11.81
CA GLU A 121 -12.56 -19.97 -11.65
C GLU A 121 -11.84 -19.98 -13.01
N ASN A 122 -12.43 -20.62 -14.02
CA ASN A 122 -11.91 -20.63 -15.39
C ASN A 122 -11.98 -19.24 -16.02
N ALA A 123 -13.07 -18.49 -15.81
CA ALA A 123 -13.20 -17.14 -16.32
C ALA A 123 -12.10 -16.24 -15.77
N VAL A 124 -11.81 -16.32 -14.46
CA VAL A 124 -10.73 -15.54 -13.82
C VAL A 124 -9.35 -15.95 -14.35
N LYS A 125 -9.06 -17.26 -14.45
CA LYS A 125 -7.75 -17.75 -14.92
C LYS A 125 -7.48 -17.43 -16.39
N ASN A 126 -8.52 -17.22 -17.19
CA ASN A 126 -8.44 -16.88 -18.61
C ASN A 126 -8.36 -15.36 -18.88
N ILE A 127 -8.40 -14.52 -17.84
CA ILE A 127 -8.21 -13.07 -18.01
C ILE A 127 -6.78 -12.81 -18.49
N VAL A 128 -6.67 -11.98 -19.53
CA VAL A 128 -5.39 -11.48 -20.05
C VAL A 128 -5.44 -9.96 -20.07
N VAL A 129 -4.50 -9.32 -19.38
CA VAL A 129 -4.36 -7.86 -19.34
C VAL A 129 -2.93 -7.51 -19.72
N ASN A 130 -2.75 -6.62 -20.70
CA ASN A 130 -1.41 -6.20 -21.17
C ASN A 130 -0.48 -7.37 -21.51
N ASN A 131 -1.00 -8.45 -22.09
CA ASN A 131 -0.27 -9.68 -22.41
C ASN A 131 0.27 -10.49 -21.20
N HIS A 132 -0.20 -10.17 -20.00
CA HIS A 132 0.03 -10.99 -18.81
C HIS A 132 -1.16 -11.90 -18.55
N THR A 133 -0.87 -13.16 -18.28
CA THR A 133 -1.83 -14.21 -17.94
C THR A 133 -1.87 -14.44 -16.42
N TRP A 134 -2.85 -15.22 -15.96
CA TRP A 134 -2.95 -15.61 -14.55
C TRP A 134 -1.66 -16.20 -13.98
N LYS A 135 -0.94 -17.04 -14.76
CA LYS A 135 0.29 -17.70 -14.29
C LYS A 135 1.47 -16.75 -14.13
N ASP A 136 1.42 -15.59 -14.80
CA ASP A 136 2.50 -14.60 -14.73
C ASP A 136 2.37 -13.70 -13.50
N VAL A 137 1.16 -13.58 -12.93
CA VAL A 137 0.85 -12.67 -11.81
C VAL A 137 0.52 -13.38 -10.51
N CYS A 138 0.18 -14.67 -10.56
CA CYS A 138 -0.15 -15.43 -9.35
C CYS A 138 1.08 -15.62 -8.46
N ALA A 139 0.88 -15.60 -7.14
CA ALA A 139 1.95 -15.92 -6.21
C ALA A 139 2.27 -17.42 -6.26
N SER A 140 3.53 -17.76 -6.53
CA SER A 140 4.11 -19.08 -6.31
C SER A 140 4.73 -19.18 -4.92
N PHE A 141 5.08 -20.41 -4.51
CA PHE A 141 5.74 -20.67 -3.23
C PHE A 141 7.06 -19.92 -3.02
N LEU A 142 7.74 -19.56 -4.12
CA LEU A 142 9.01 -18.85 -4.08
C LEU A 142 8.87 -17.36 -4.41
N THR A 143 7.69 -16.88 -4.80
CA THR A 143 7.48 -15.47 -5.20
C THR A 143 7.78 -14.48 -4.08
N TRP A 144 7.69 -14.90 -2.82
CA TRP A 144 8.09 -14.11 -1.65
C TRP A 144 9.60 -13.82 -1.57
N PHE A 145 10.40 -14.67 -2.21
CA PHE A 145 11.87 -14.69 -2.11
C PHE A 145 12.57 -14.40 -3.43
N GLU A 146 11.83 -14.28 -4.53
CA GLU A 146 12.38 -13.86 -5.82
C GLU A 146 12.74 -12.37 -5.74
N GLU A 147 14.04 -12.10 -5.64
CA GLU A 147 14.60 -10.76 -5.78
C GLU A 147 14.38 -10.27 -7.22
N ASP A 148 14.03 -9.00 -7.38
CA ASP A 148 14.03 -8.36 -8.69
C ASP A 148 15.44 -8.49 -9.29
N GLU A 149 15.57 -9.08 -10.48
CA GLU A 149 16.82 -9.25 -11.25
C GLU A 149 17.61 -7.93 -11.50
N SER A 150 17.15 -6.79 -10.99
CA SER A 150 17.70 -5.46 -11.25
C SER A 150 18.26 -4.71 -10.05
N SER A 151 18.21 -5.24 -8.82
CA SER A 151 18.80 -4.57 -7.66
C SER A 151 19.83 -5.41 -6.92
N LEU A 152 21.09 -5.03 -7.15
CA LEU A 152 22.22 -5.09 -6.23
C LEU A 152 23.04 -6.38 -6.21
N PHE A 153 24.00 -6.42 -7.15
CA PHE A 153 25.36 -6.84 -6.82
C PHE A 153 25.82 -6.18 -5.51
N GLU A 154 25.89 -6.98 -4.46
CA GLU A 154 26.98 -7.12 -3.49
C GLU A 154 26.38 -7.69 -2.19
N ASP A 155 26.73 -8.95 -1.94
CA ASP A 155 26.69 -9.60 -0.64
C ASP A 155 25.31 -9.97 -0.07
N THR A 156 24.67 -11.02 -0.58
CA THR A 156 24.05 -12.08 0.27
C THR A 156 23.86 -13.34 -0.58
N HIS A 157 24.16 -14.50 -0.02
CA HIS A 157 23.96 -15.81 -0.62
C HIS A 157 22.61 -15.92 -1.33
N SER A 158 22.65 -16.15 -2.64
CA SER A 158 21.56 -16.84 -3.35
C SER A 158 21.15 -18.02 -2.50
N PHE A 159 19.86 -18.15 -2.21
CA PHE A 159 19.31 -19.29 -1.48
C PHE A 159 19.41 -20.52 -2.40
N GLU A 160 20.60 -21.08 -2.56
CA GLU A 160 20.87 -22.28 -3.34
C GLU A 160 20.33 -23.49 -2.56
N PHE A 161 19.04 -23.77 -2.76
CA PHE A 161 18.51 -25.09 -2.47
C PHE A 161 19.33 -26.12 -3.25
N SER A 162 19.69 -27.25 -2.63
CA SER A 162 20.35 -28.33 -3.35
C SER A 162 19.47 -28.84 -4.50
N ASP A 163 20.09 -29.33 -5.57
CA ASP A 163 19.37 -29.84 -6.75
C ASP A 163 18.31 -30.90 -6.40
N GLU A 164 18.56 -31.72 -5.38
CA GLU A 164 17.61 -32.71 -4.87
C GLU A 164 16.37 -32.07 -4.23
N ILE A 165 16.55 -30.99 -3.46
CA ILE A 165 15.44 -30.26 -2.85
C ILE A 165 14.63 -29.57 -3.95
N MET A 166 15.29 -28.96 -4.93
CA MET A 166 14.61 -28.29 -6.04
C MET A 166 13.82 -29.27 -6.90
N GLN A 167 14.36 -30.46 -7.18
CA GLN A 167 13.62 -31.51 -7.90
C GLN A 167 12.40 -32.00 -7.13
N ASN A 168 12.51 -32.21 -5.82
CA ASN A 168 11.38 -32.61 -4.99
C ASN A 168 10.31 -31.52 -4.91
N LEU A 169 10.70 -30.26 -4.75
CA LEU A 169 9.79 -29.12 -4.76
C LEU A 169 9.06 -28.98 -6.10
N ASN A 170 9.77 -29.15 -7.21
CA ASN A 170 9.17 -29.08 -8.54
C ASN A 170 8.12 -30.19 -8.77
N ASN A 171 8.43 -31.40 -8.30
CA ASN A 171 7.54 -32.55 -8.45
C ASN A 171 6.31 -32.53 -7.52
N THR A 172 6.36 -31.77 -6.42
CA THR A 172 5.30 -31.76 -5.39
C THR A 172 4.55 -30.43 -5.29
N MET A 173 5.26 -29.32 -5.06
CA MET A 173 4.66 -28.03 -4.70
C MET A 173 4.59 -27.04 -5.87
N LEU A 174 5.52 -27.09 -6.82
CA LEU A 174 5.53 -26.14 -7.95
C LEU A 174 4.74 -26.62 -9.17
N LYS A 175 4.20 -27.84 -9.15
CA LYS A 175 3.49 -28.45 -10.29
C LYS A 175 2.26 -27.63 -10.76
N ASP A 176 1.54 -27.01 -9.82
CA ASP A 176 0.40 -26.13 -10.12
C ASP A 176 0.81 -24.66 -10.27
N GLY A 177 2.06 -24.31 -9.94
CA GLY A 177 2.69 -22.99 -10.09
C GLY A 177 2.12 -21.85 -9.23
N CYS A 178 0.83 -21.88 -8.93
CA CYS A 178 0.11 -20.81 -8.23
C CYS A 178 -0.44 -21.28 -6.88
N ILE A 179 -0.24 -20.47 -5.84
CA ILE A 179 -0.92 -20.60 -4.55
C ILE A 179 -2.31 -20.00 -4.69
N TYR A 180 -3.33 -20.86 -4.60
CA TYR A 180 -4.72 -20.45 -4.47
C TYR A 180 -5.50 -21.50 -3.68
N GLN A 181 -6.59 -21.08 -3.05
CA GLN A 181 -7.48 -21.97 -2.31
C GLN A 181 -8.82 -22.04 -3.03
N SER A 182 -9.22 -23.24 -3.43
CA SER A 182 -10.52 -23.50 -4.05
C SER A 182 -11.05 -24.85 -3.56
N LEU A 183 -12.37 -24.91 -3.34
CA LEU A 183 -13.05 -26.17 -3.01
C LEU A 183 -12.90 -27.20 -4.13
N LEU A 184 -12.77 -26.74 -5.37
CA LEU A 184 -12.65 -27.60 -6.55
C LEU A 184 -11.34 -28.41 -6.60
N LYS A 185 -10.34 -28.04 -5.78
CA LYS A 185 -9.10 -28.81 -5.65
C LYS A 185 -9.33 -30.25 -5.16
N LEU A 186 -10.44 -30.53 -4.48
CA LEU A 186 -10.81 -31.90 -4.10
C LEU A 186 -11.07 -32.82 -5.31
N TRP A 187 -11.38 -32.24 -6.46
CA TRP A 187 -11.80 -32.96 -7.67
C TRP A 187 -11.01 -32.53 -8.91
N GLN A 188 -9.75 -32.10 -8.75
CA GLN A 188 -8.92 -31.56 -9.84
C GLN A 188 -8.66 -32.58 -10.98
N GLU A 189 -8.75 -33.88 -10.70
CA GLU A 189 -8.61 -34.97 -11.69
C GLU A 189 -9.95 -35.46 -12.26
N ASP A 190 -11.07 -35.11 -11.62
CA ASP A 190 -12.41 -35.54 -12.02
C ASP A 190 -13.09 -34.48 -12.89
N ASP A 191 -13.93 -34.89 -13.84
CA ASP A 191 -14.79 -33.95 -14.56
C ASP A 191 -15.94 -33.47 -13.66
N ILE A 192 -15.95 -32.17 -13.36
CA ILE A 192 -16.92 -31.51 -12.48
C ILE A 192 -18.36 -31.75 -12.94
N SER A 193 -18.57 -31.86 -14.25
CA SER A 193 -19.91 -32.09 -14.83
C SER A 193 -20.50 -33.46 -14.49
N THR A 194 -19.67 -34.42 -14.09
CA THR A 194 -20.08 -35.81 -13.80
C THR A 194 -20.31 -36.08 -12.32
N LEU A 195 -20.10 -35.09 -11.45
CA LEU A 195 -20.20 -35.27 -10.01
C LEU A 195 -21.64 -35.44 -9.53
N THR A 196 -21.86 -36.52 -8.78
CA THR A 196 -23.13 -36.80 -8.10
C THR A 196 -23.10 -36.27 -6.67
N LYS A 197 -24.27 -35.88 -6.15
CA LYS A 197 -24.43 -35.40 -4.76
C LYS A 197 -23.84 -36.38 -3.73
N GLU A 198 -23.99 -37.69 -3.96
CA GLU A 198 -23.47 -38.73 -3.07
C GLU A 198 -21.93 -38.79 -3.07
N LYS A 199 -21.30 -38.68 -4.24
CA LYS A 199 -19.84 -38.65 -4.38
C LYS A 199 -19.27 -37.41 -3.69
N ILE A 200 -19.85 -36.23 -3.96
CA ILE A 200 -19.45 -34.96 -3.33
C ILE A 200 -19.48 -35.08 -1.80
N LEU A 201 -20.60 -35.54 -1.24
CA LEU A 201 -20.77 -35.64 0.21
C LEU A 201 -19.75 -36.62 0.83
N LYS A 202 -19.51 -37.76 0.16
CA LYS A 202 -18.55 -38.76 0.61
C LYS A 202 -17.12 -38.21 0.62
N ASP A 203 -16.72 -37.55 -0.46
CA ASP A 203 -15.36 -37.03 -0.63
C ASP A 203 -15.09 -35.87 0.33
N VAL A 204 -16.04 -34.95 0.49
CA VAL A 204 -15.96 -33.86 1.47
C VAL A 204 -15.88 -34.41 2.90
N THR A 205 -16.73 -35.38 3.24
CA THR A 205 -16.72 -35.99 4.58
C THR A 205 -15.39 -36.70 4.87
N LYS A 206 -14.83 -37.37 3.86
CA LYS A 206 -13.51 -38.01 3.96
C LYS A 206 -12.40 -36.96 4.17
N ALA A 207 -12.38 -35.91 3.35
CA ALA A 207 -11.39 -34.84 3.44
C ALA A 207 -11.41 -34.11 4.79
N ILE A 208 -12.60 -33.92 5.38
CA ILE A 208 -12.74 -33.33 6.71
C ILE A 208 -12.23 -34.27 7.81
N ARG A 209 -12.39 -35.59 7.66
CA ARG A 209 -11.94 -36.58 8.65
C ARG A 209 -10.43 -36.80 8.62
N ASP A 210 -9.81 -36.68 7.45
CA ASP A 210 -8.37 -36.90 7.24
C ASP A 210 -7.52 -35.67 7.66
N LYS A 211 -8.14 -34.61 8.17
CA LYS A 211 -7.51 -33.37 8.64
C LYS A 211 -7.47 -33.29 10.16
#